data_AF-C1FJI8-F1
#
_entry.id   AF-C1FJI8-F1
#
_cell.length_a   1.000
_cell.length_b   1.000
_cell.length_c   1.000
_cell.angle_alpha   90.00
_cell.angle_beta   90.00
_cell.angle_gamma   90.00
#
_symmetry.space_group_name_H-M   'P 1'
#
loop_
_entity.id
_entity.type
_entity.pdbx_description
1 polymer ?
#
loop_
_entity_poly.entity_id
_entity_poly.type
_entity_poly.pdbx_seq_one_letter_code
_entity_poly.pdbx_strand_id
1 'polypeptide(L)'
;MEGELPPLARPLLTNRDETTVGFADDWTPSHVKVALNLTLNAEFVPASANVRDLSSLPGAPSGCRAAVARVVALDGLIDKTALGWIREHLGVDIEDERRHGGAKPRESLWERKTADDDLAEPTYGLRKESMDRLVRTMMHREGVEPTTRLDEFHARLQALYPDWIVCHMPADALRADEEASEKPDDSLDASAGGSAGFRCDAFVANAAVHGDEYRWHVDADPSSFPDSCAWTRTYGDYVNGEPGKPLFVSAVVYANSVWDEDAWGGETHFMDVGSGVGALVCPRPGRVVLMDQDVTHRVSPPTRAANGRARYSLVYKLVFFPRAKGGAAGPDASLWERGIARAEWGPPSPIGSAAKLAAIVNAAARARRTETGAVKRDREEE
;
A
#
# COMPACT_ATOMS: atom_id res chain seq x y z
N MET A 1 26.47 5.77 7.83
CA MET A 1 25.85 4.64 8.54
C MET A 1 25.59 3.55 7.54
N GLU A 2 26.43 2.52 7.52
CA GLU A 2 25.98 1.21 7.05
C GLU A 2 24.97 0.67 8.07
N GLY A 3 23.79 0.24 7.59
CA GLY A 3 23.10 -0.91 8.16
C GLY A 3 22.49 -0.83 9.57
N GLU A 4 22.09 0.32 10.10
CA GLU A 4 21.18 0.30 11.26
C GLU A 4 19.77 -0.11 10.79
N LEU A 5 19.28 -1.23 11.31
CA LEU A 5 17.92 -1.71 11.06
C LEU A 5 16.91 -0.68 11.60
N PRO A 6 15.72 -0.56 10.98
CA PRO A 6 14.69 0.36 11.45
C PRO A 6 14.30 0.07 12.92
N PRO A 7 14.40 1.05 13.84
CA PRO A 7 14.28 0.80 15.30
C PRO A 7 12.88 0.35 15.76
N LEU A 8 11.84 0.58 14.94
CA LEU A 8 10.46 0.25 15.28
C LEU A 8 9.85 -0.86 14.40
N ALA A 9 10.49 -1.22 13.29
CA ALA A 9 9.88 -2.09 12.28
C ALA A 9 10.78 -3.27 11.95
N ARG A 10 10.17 -4.44 11.72
CA ARG A 10 10.89 -5.67 11.39
C ARG A 10 11.01 -5.78 9.86
N PRO A 11 12.23 -5.87 9.29
CA PRO A 11 12.43 -6.16 7.88
C PRO A 11 11.76 -7.47 7.47
N LEU A 12 11.28 -7.54 6.23
CA LEU A 12 10.76 -8.78 5.65
C LEU A 12 11.83 -9.88 5.58
N LEU A 13 13.10 -9.48 5.44
CA LEU A 13 14.27 -10.35 5.35
C LEU A 13 15.32 -9.90 6.36
N THR A 14 15.71 -10.78 7.27
CA THR A 14 16.62 -10.42 8.37
C THR A 14 18.08 -10.78 8.14
N ASN A 15 18.42 -11.65 7.16
CA ASN A 15 19.79 -12.19 7.01
C ASN A 15 20.09 -12.88 5.67
N ARG A 16 19.27 -12.72 4.62
CA ARG A 16 19.67 -13.21 3.29
C ARG A 16 20.44 -12.10 2.61
N ASP A 17 21.66 -12.43 2.20
CA ASP A 17 22.48 -11.65 1.30
C ASP A 17 21.60 -11.28 0.09
N GLU A 18 21.13 -10.02 0.06
CA GLU A 18 19.99 -9.54 -0.74
C GLU A 18 20.23 -9.66 -2.25
N THR A 19 21.40 -10.16 -2.65
CA THR A 19 21.98 -10.07 -3.99
C THR A 19 22.57 -11.37 -4.52
N THR A 20 22.59 -12.48 -3.78
CA THR A 20 23.42 -13.66 -4.11
C THR A 20 22.71 -15.01 -4.17
N VAL A 21 21.38 -15.07 -3.99
CA VAL A 21 20.62 -16.32 -4.17
C VAL A 21 19.69 -16.15 -5.35
N GLY A 22 19.89 -16.95 -6.41
CA GLY A 22 18.94 -17.01 -7.53
C GLY A 22 17.54 -17.37 -7.02
N PHE A 23 16.52 -16.72 -7.59
CA PHE A 23 15.12 -17.06 -7.33
C PHE A 23 14.82 -18.46 -7.85
N ALA A 24 13.91 -19.19 -7.20
CA ALA A 24 13.70 -20.62 -7.46
C ALA A 24 13.26 -20.97 -8.90
N ASP A 25 12.80 -19.97 -9.66
CA ASP A 25 12.29 -20.05 -11.03
C ASP A 25 13.03 -19.09 -12.00
N ASP A 26 14.28 -18.71 -11.68
CA ASP A 26 15.07 -17.72 -12.41
C ASP A 26 14.39 -16.34 -12.54
N TRP A 27 13.43 -16.05 -11.65
CA TRP A 27 12.75 -14.76 -11.62
C TRP A 27 13.73 -13.61 -11.44
N THR A 28 13.35 -12.45 -11.95
CA THR A 28 14.07 -11.18 -11.83
C THR A 28 13.04 -10.07 -11.83
N PRO A 29 13.37 -8.85 -11.35
CA PRO A 29 12.46 -7.70 -11.40
C PRO A 29 11.81 -7.45 -12.78
N SER A 30 12.49 -7.76 -13.88
CA SER A 30 11.96 -7.58 -15.25
C SER A 30 10.86 -8.57 -15.64
N HIS A 31 10.66 -9.64 -14.88
CA HIS A 31 9.58 -10.60 -15.11
C HIS A 31 8.21 -10.09 -14.64
N VAL A 32 8.20 -9.03 -13.83
CA VAL A 32 6.96 -8.40 -13.37
C VAL A 32 6.27 -7.70 -14.53
N LYS A 33 4.98 -7.97 -14.71
CA LYS A 33 4.12 -7.28 -15.67
C LYS A 33 3.29 -6.24 -14.94
N VAL A 34 3.38 -5.00 -15.42
CA VAL A 34 2.63 -3.88 -14.86
C VAL A 34 1.27 -3.80 -15.53
N ALA A 35 0.21 -4.05 -14.77
CA ALA A 35 -1.17 -3.94 -15.23
C ALA A 35 -1.73 -2.51 -15.03
N LEU A 36 -1.24 -1.81 -14.01
CA LEU A 36 -1.60 -0.42 -13.70
C LEU A 36 -0.38 0.28 -13.07
N ASN A 37 -0.11 1.52 -13.48
CA ASN A 37 0.88 2.41 -12.85
C ASN A 37 0.29 3.83 -12.84
N LEU A 38 -0.18 4.27 -11.67
CA LEU A 38 -1.05 5.43 -11.53
C LEU A 38 -0.50 6.41 -10.49
N THR A 39 -0.77 7.69 -10.69
CA THR A 39 -0.65 8.72 -9.65
C THR A 39 -1.94 9.53 -9.54
N LEU A 40 -2.38 9.80 -8.31
CA LEU A 40 -3.62 10.51 -7.98
C LEU A 40 -3.45 11.30 -6.67
N ASN A 41 -4.48 12.01 -6.21
CA ASN A 41 -4.48 12.77 -4.94
C ASN A 41 -3.30 13.75 -4.85
N ALA A 42 -3.18 14.64 -5.83
CA ALA A 42 -2.21 15.71 -5.78
C ALA A 42 -2.71 16.87 -4.89
N GLU A 43 -1.89 17.23 -3.93
CA GLU A 43 -2.14 18.33 -3.01
C GLU A 43 -0.86 19.13 -2.72
N PHE A 44 -1.02 20.36 -2.24
CA PHE A 44 0.09 21.17 -1.77
C PHE A 44 0.20 21.04 -0.25
N VAL A 45 1.36 20.58 0.22
CA VAL A 45 1.66 20.42 1.65
C VAL A 45 2.88 21.25 2.03
N PRO A 46 3.07 21.62 3.30
CA PRO A 46 4.25 22.36 3.74
C PRO A 46 5.55 21.67 3.29
N ALA A 47 6.50 22.45 2.76
CA ALA A 47 7.82 21.93 2.39
C ALA A 47 8.71 21.85 3.63
N SER A 48 9.29 20.68 3.89
CA SER A 48 10.40 20.56 4.85
C SER A 48 11.69 21.14 4.25
N ALA A 49 12.64 21.53 5.11
CA ALA A 49 13.82 22.35 4.76
C ALA A 49 14.72 21.81 3.63
N ASN A 50 14.55 20.55 3.20
CA ASN A 50 15.37 19.87 2.20
C ASN A 50 14.61 19.45 0.94
N VAL A 51 13.37 19.91 0.76
CA VAL A 51 12.56 19.58 -0.43
C VAL A 51 12.54 20.77 -1.38
N ARG A 52 12.62 20.49 -2.70
CA ARG A 52 12.47 21.48 -3.74
C ARG A 52 11.16 22.25 -3.56
N ASP A 53 11.29 23.52 -3.19
CA ASP A 53 10.17 24.44 -3.08
C ASP A 53 9.52 24.62 -4.46
N LEU A 54 8.22 24.30 -4.53
CA LEU A 54 7.43 24.45 -5.75
C LEU A 54 6.71 25.81 -5.78
N SER A 55 7.01 26.74 -4.88
CA SER A 55 6.50 28.12 -4.88
C SER A 55 6.68 28.86 -6.22
N SER A 56 7.63 28.40 -7.06
CA SER A 56 7.81 28.89 -8.44
C SER A 56 6.82 28.34 -9.47
N LEU A 57 5.91 27.43 -9.09
CA LEU A 57 4.81 26.95 -9.93
C LEU A 57 3.59 27.90 -9.81
N PRO A 58 2.92 28.21 -10.93
CA PRO A 58 1.70 29.01 -10.89
C PRO A 58 0.63 28.39 -9.97
N GLY A 59 0.18 29.14 -8.97
CA GLY A 59 -0.85 28.72 -8.02
C GLY A 59 -0.34 27.87 -6.84
N ALA A 60 0.97 27.58 -6.75
CA ALA A 60 1.54 26.94 -5.57
C ALA A 60 1.68 27.97 -4.43
N PRO A 61 1.21 27.66 -3.21
CA PRO A 61 1.50 28.50 -2.05
C PRO A 61 3.01 28.56 -1.77
N SER A 62 3.48 29.68 -1.22
CA SER A 62 4.88 29.85 -0.83
C SER A 62 5.25 28.87 0.28
N GLY A 63 6.41 28.21 0.17
CA GLY A 63 6.87 27.24 1.17
C GLY A 63 6.12 25.90 1.13
N CYS A 64 5.51 25.55 0.00
CA CYS A 64 4.83 24.26 -0.19
C CYS A 64 5.55 23.37 -1.23
N ARG A 65 5.39 22.06 -1.03
CA ARG A 65 5.69 21.03 -2.02
C ARG A 65 4.40 20.39 -2.51
N ALA A 66 4.47 19.70 -3.65
CA ALA A 66 3.40 18.81 -4.06
C ALA A 66 3.57 17.45 -3.36
N ALA A 67 2.49 16.89 -2.84
CA ALA A 67 2.35 15.49 -2.50
C ALA A 67 1.43 14.82 -3.53
N VAL A 68 1.66 13.54 -3.80
CA VAL A 68 0.83 12.71 -4.67
C VAL A 68 0.88 11.28 -4.15
N ALA A 69 -0.23 10.57 -4.32
CA ALA A 69 -0.35 9.16 -3.94
C ALA A 69 -0.23 8.25 -5.18
N ARG A 70 0.17 7.00 -4.98
CA ARG A 70 0.44 6.04 -6.07
C ARG A 70 -0.25 4.72 -5.86
N VAL A 71 -0.55 4.09 -7.01
CA VAL A 71 -1.09 2.73 -7.09
C VAL A 71 -0.41 2.01 -8.25
N VAL A 72 0.08 0.80 -7.98
CA VAL A 72 0.69 -0.07 -8.99
C VAL A 72 0.10 -1.47 -8.86
N ALA A 73 -0.38 -2.04 -9.97
CA ALA A 73 -0.84 -3.42 -10.03
C ALA A 73 0.15 -4.28 -10.81
N LEU A 74 0.63 -5.35 -10.17
CA LEU A 74 1.73 -6.19 -10.63
C LEU A 74 1.28 -7.64 -10.77
N ASP A 75 1.51 -8.21 -11.95
CA ASP A 75 1.37 -9.64 -12.21
C ASP A 75 2.77 -10.29 -12.21
N GLY A 76 2.89 -11.49 -11.64
CA GLY A 76 4.15 -12.25 -11.60
C GLY A 76 5.11 -11.88 -10.48
N LEU A 77 4.69 -11.06 -9.51
CA LEU A 77 5.48 -10.76 -8.31
C LEU A 77 5.44 -11.90 -7.28
N ILE A 78 4.26 -12.42 -6.96
CA ILE A 78 4.10 -13.55 -6.05
C ILE A 78 4.24 -14.87 -6.81
N ASP A 79 5.03 -15.79 -6.27
CA ASP A 79 5.22 -17.11 -6.86
C ASP A 79 4.07 -18.08 -6.48
N LYS A 80 3.98 -19.19 -7.21
CA LYS A 80 2.90 -20.18 -7.03
C LYS A 80 2.94 -20.86 -5.66
N THR A 81 4.11 -21.01 -5.04
CA THR A 81 4.29 -21.63 -3.73
C THR A 81 3.73 -20.70 -2.65
N ALA A 82 4.14 -19.43 -2.67
CA ALA A 82 3.61 -18.40 -1.77
C ALA A 82 2.10 -18.26 -1.91
N LEU A 83 1.60 -18.13 -3.15
CA LEU A 83 0.16 -17.97 -3.40
C LEU A 83 -0.64 -19.21 -2.99
N GLY A 84 -0.13 -20.42 -3.24
CA GLY A 84 -0.74 -21.67 -2.78
C GLY A 84 -0.80 -21.76 -1.26
N TRP A 85 0.26 -21.34 -0.58
CA TRP A 85 0.30 -21.28 0.88
C TRP A 85 -0.71 -20.29 1.46
N ILE A 86 -0.84 -19.10 0.87
CA ILE A 86 -1.86 -18.11 1.29
C ILE A 86 -3.26 -18.70 1.11
N ARG A 87 -3.54 -19.33 -0.04
CA ARG A 87 -4.83 -19.99 -0.31
C ARG A 87 -5.19 -21.02 0.74
N GLU A 88 -4.25 -21.89 1.10
CA GLU A 88 -4.44 -22.91 2.13
C GLU A 88 -4.87 -22.29 3.46
N HIS A 89 -4.19 -21.21 3.88
CA HIS A 89 -4.47 -20.54 5.16
C HIS A 89 -5.75 -19.70 5.15
N LEU A 90 -6.16 -19.22 3.98
CA LEU A 90 -7.46 -18.57 3.77
C LEU A 90 -8.59 -19.59 3.59
N GLY A 91 -8.29 -20.89 3.53
CA GLY A 91 -9.28 -21.95 3.29
C GLY A 91 -9.85 -21.96 1.88
N VAL A 92 -9.12 -21.40 0.91
CA VAL A 92 -9.48 -21.38 -0.51
C VAL A 92 -9.15 -22.75 -1.10
N ASP A 93 -10.19 -23.55 -1.32
CA ASP A 93 -10.07 -24.90 -1.86
C ASP A 93 -10.30 -24.91 -3.37
N ILE A 94 -9.23 -25.22 -4.10
CA ILE A 94 -9.22 -25.22 -5.58
C ILE A 94 -10.20 -26.26 -6.14
N GLU A 95 -10.33 -27.41 -5.48
CA GLU A 95 -11.23 -28.47 -5.92
C GLU A 95 -12.69 -28.10 -5.65
N ASP A 96 -12.95 -27.42 -4.53
CA ASP A 96 -14.28 -26.88 -4.19
C ASP A 96 -14.70 -25.75 -5.14
N GLU A 97 -13.80 -24.78 -5.40
CA GLU A 97 -14.02 -23.72 -6.39
C GLU A 97 -14.35 -24.28 -7.78
N ARG A 98 -13.71 -25.39 -8.17
CA ARG A 98 -13.93 -26.09 -9.44
C ARG A 98 -15.22 -26.91 -9.48
N ARG A 99 -15.54 -27.66 -8.43
CA ARG A 99 -16.68 -28.61 -8.41
C ARG A 99 -18.02 -27.95 -8.09
N HIS A 100 -18.01 -26.96 -7.21
CA HIS A 100 -19.24 -26.40 -6.63
C HIS A 100 -19.51 -24.96 -7.07
N GLY A 101 -18.72 -24.43 -8.00
CA GLY A 101 -18.95 -23.09 -8.54
C GLY A 101 -18.61 -22.00 -7.54
N GLY A 102 -17.63 -22.25 -6.65
CA GLY A 102 -17.17 -21.30 -5.63
C GLY A 102 -17.38 -21.74 -4.19
N ALA A 103 -16.33 -21.61 -3.37
CA ALA A 103 -16.45 -21.76 -1.93
C ALA A 103 -16.99 -20.47 -1.30
N LYS A 104 -18.03 -20.59 -0.47
CA LYS A 104 -18.34 -19.55 0.52
C LYS A 104 -17.22 -19.52 1.57
N PRO A 105 -17.00 -18.39 2.27
CA PRO A 105 -16.04 -18.36 3.38
C PRO A 105 -16.36 -19.43 4.42
N ARG A 106 -15.37 -20.29 4.72
CA ARG A 106 -15.53 -21.35 5.71
C ARG A 106 -15.74 -20.74 7.09
N GLU A 107 -16.87 -20.99 7.73
CA GLU A 107 -17.22 -20.39 9.03
C GLU A 107 -16.23 -20.71 10.16
N SER A 108 -15.45 -21.80 10.02
CA SER A 108 -14.37 -22.14 10.96
C SER A 108 -13.17 -21.19 10.88
N LEU A 109 -12.97 -20.52 9.74
CA LEU A 109 -11.85 -19.60 9.52
C LEU A 109 -12.31 -18.14 9.46
N TRP A 110 -13.52 -17.90 8.96
CA TRP A 110 -14.06 -16.57 8.67
C TRP A 110 -15.22 -16.23 9.59
N GLU A 111 -15.38 -14.95 9.89
CA GLU A 111 -16.54 -14.42 10.62
C GLU A 111 -17.04 -13.12 10.02
N ARG A 112 -18.35 -12.88 10.10
CA ARG A 112 -19.00 -11.68 9.57
C ARG A 112 -19.12 -10.61 10.65
N LYS A 113 -17.97 -10.08 11.09
CA LYS A 113 -17.86 -9.07 12.16
C LYS A 113 -16.92 -7.92 11.81
N THR A 114 -16.35 -7.90 10.62
CA THR A 114 -15.38 -6.89 10.21
C THR A 114 -16.10 -5.78 9.47
N ALA A 115 -15.98 -4.56 9.97
CA ALA A 115 -16.56 -3.37 9.35
C ALA A 115 -15.45 -2.33 9.12
N ASP A 116 -15.56 -1.56 8.05
CA ASP A 116 -14.59 -0.50 7.72
C ASP A 116 -14.68 0.67 8.72
N ASP A 117 -15.87 0.90 9.29
CA ASP A 117 -16.16 1.89 10.33
C ASP A 117 -17.34 1.44 11.23
N ASP A 118 -17.64 2.21 12.27
CA ASP A 118 -18.71 1.91 13.25
C ASP A 118 -20.14 1.93 12.66
N LEU A 119 -20.30 2.48 11.47
CA LEU A 119 -21.57 2.66 10.78
C LEU A 119 -21.75 1.66 9.61
N ALA A 120 -20.72 0.88 9.26
CA ALA A 120 -20.73 -0.04 8.14
C ALA A 120 -21.31 -1.41 8.54
N GLU A 121 -22.00 -2.05 7.61
CA GLU A 121 -22.49 -3.42 7.81
C GLU A 121 -21.30 -4.39 7.93
N PRO A 122 -21.34 -5.35 8.87
CA PRO A 122 -20.26 -6.32 9.01
C PRO A 122 -20.09 -7.17 7.74
N THR A 123 -18.84 -7.31 7.30
CA THR A 123 -18.39 -8.16 6.20
C THR A 123 -17.50 -9.29 6.73
N TYR A 124 -17.09 -10.20 5.84
CA TYR A 124 -16.22 -11.30 6.21
C TYR A 124 -14.76 -10.87 6.37
N GLY A 125 -14.30 -10.94 7.61
CA GLY A 125 -12.88 -10.94 7.96
C GLY A 125 -12.43 -12.31 8.45
N LEU A 126 -11.12 -12.56 8.34
CA LEU A 126 -10.52 -13.75 8.91
C LEU A 126 -10.59 -13.66 10.44
N ARG A 127 -11.02 -14.74 11.11
CA ARG A 127 -11.10 -14.79 12.57
C ARG A 127 -9.74 -14.50 13.19
N LYS A 128 -9.72 -13.80 14.33
CA LYS A 128 -8.49 -13.45 15.05
C LYS A 128 -7.55 -14.64 15.26
N GLU A 129 -8.05 -15.80 15.70
CA GLU A 129 -7.21 -16.99 15.91
C GLU A 129 -6.56 -17.52 14.61
N SER A 130 -7.27 -17.41 13.49
CA SER A 130 -6.77 -17.81 12.18
C SER A 130 -5.75 -16.80 11.65
N MET A 131 -6.00 -15.50 11.85
CA MET A 131 -5.04 -14.45 11.56
C MET A 131 -3.78 -14.58 12.42
N ASP A 132 -3.91 -14.76 13.74
CA ASP A 132 -2.77 -14.96 14.65
C ASP A 132 -1.96 -16.20 14.29
N ARG A 133 -2.60 -17.26 13.77
CA ARG A 133 -1.90 -18.44 13.25
C ARG A 133 -1.13 -18.10 11.98
N LEU A 134 -1.78 -17.46 11.01
CA LEU A 134 -1.16 -17.01 9.75
C LEU A 134 0.04 -16.11 10.05
N VAL A 135 -0.14 -15.06 10.85
CA VAL A 135 0.92 -14.12 11.23
C VAL A 135 2.05 -14.84 11.96
N ARG A 136 1.75 -15.74 12.92
CA ARG A 136 2.82 -16.50 13.59
C ARG A 136 3.63 -17.33 12.60
N THR A 137 2.99 -18.00 11.64
CA THR A 137 3.70 -18.79 10.63
C THR A 137 4.48 -17.92 9.64
N MET A 138 4.05 -16.68 9.42
CA MET A 138 4.78 -15.71 8.59
C MET A 138 5.96 -15.06 9.32
N MET A 139 5.80 -14.75 10.62
CA MET A 139 6.74 -13.93 11.39
C MET A 139 7.72 -14.74 12.26
N HIS A 140 7.38 -15.97 12.69
CA HIS A 140 8.26 -16.78 13.54
C HIS A 140 9.12 -17.76 12.74
N ARG A 141 10.45 -17.65 12.94
CA ARG A 141 11.50 -18.58 12.49
C ARG A 141 12.15 -19.34 13.66
N GLU A 142 11.51 -19.39 14.83
CA GLU A 142 12.12 -20.05 16.00
C GLU A 142 11.94 -21.57 15.93
N GLY A 143 13.03 -22.28 15.61
CA GLY A 143 13.22 -23.71 15.89
C GLY A 143 12.51 -24.70 14.97
N VAL A 144 11.66 -24.24 14.04
CA VAL A 144 11.07 -25.05 12.96
C VAL A 144 11.76 -24.63 11.66
N GLU A 145 12.09 -25.58 10.77
CA GLU A 145 12.68 -25.26 9.47
C GLU A 145 11.97 -24.04 8.85
N PRO A 146 12.71 -23.05 8.34
CA PRO A 146 12.11 -21.83 7.81
C PRO A 146 11.02 -22.23 6.85
N THR A 147 9.82 -21.68 7.02
CA THR A 147 8.76 -21.78 6.03
C THR A 147 9.21 -20.96 4.82
N THR A 148 10.06 -21.58 4.00
CA THR A 148 10.62 -21.10 2.73
C THR A 148 9.57 -20.62 1.73
N ARG A 149 8.28 -20.84 2.03
CA ARG A 149 7.15 -20.62 1.14
C ARG A 149 6.81 -19.14 0.92
N LEU A 150 7.10 -18.24 1.86
CA LEU A 150 6.88 -16.80 1.69
C LEU A 150 8.17 -15.99 1.57
N ASP A 151 9.30 -16.58 1.96
CA ASP A 151 10.61 -15.96 1.80
C ASP A 151 10.87 -15.53 0.36
N GLU A 152 10.40 -16.32 -0.61
CA GLU A 152 10.51 -16.02 -2.03
C GLU A 152 9.73 -14.75 -2.40
N PHE A 153 8.45 -14.65 -2.03
CA PHE A 153 7.65 -13.44 -2.27
C PHE A 153 8.26 -12.20 -1.59
N HIS A 154 8.68 -12.33 -0.32
CA HIS A 154 9.35 -11.25 0.41
C HIS A 154 10.68 -10.84 -0.24
N ALA A 155 11.46 -11.81 -0.73
CA ALA A 155 12.71 -11.57 -1.47
C ALA A 155 12.47 -10.87 -2.80
N ARG A 156 11.44 -11.28 -3.56
CA ARG A 156 11.07 -10.62 -4.82
C ARG A 156 10.61 -9.18 -4.59
N LEU A 157 9.81 -8.93 -3.55
CA LEU A 157 9.39 -7.58 -3.19
C LEU A 157 10.58 -6.71 -2.77
N GLN A 158 11.50 -7.24 -1.94
CA GLN A 158 12.72 -6.54 -1.56
C GLN A 158 13.63 -6.26 -2.78
N ALA A 159 13.73 -7.19 -3.73
CA ALA A 159 14.51 -7.02 -4.96
C ALA A 159 13.89 -6.02 -5.95
N LEU A 160 12.57 -5.81 -5.92
CA LEU A 160 11.93 -4.70 -6.65
C LEU A 160 12.34 -3.34 -6.07
N TYR A 161 12.60 -3.25 -4.77
CA TYR A 161 12.88 -1.99 -4.09
C TYR A 161 14.24 -2.03 -3.39
N PRO A 162 15.35 -2.16 -4.16
CA PRO A 162 16.70 -2.32 -3.60
C PRO A 162 17.14 -1.11 -2.77
N ASP A 163 16.60 0.07 -3.10
CA ASP A 163 16.90 1.31 -2.40
C ASP A 163 16.14 1.46 -1.07
N TRP A 164 15.28 0.51 -0.74
CA TRP A 164 14.45 0.51 0.45
C TRP A 164 14.77 -0.70 1.34
N ILE A 165 14.51 -0.58 2.63
CA ILE A 165 14.36 -1.71 3.54
C ILE A 165 12.86 -1.89 3.70
N VAL A 166 12.31 -2.99 3.19
CA VAL A 166 10.88 -3.27 3.28
C VAL A 166 10.60 -3.95 4.61
N CYS A 167 9.67 -3.41 5.39
CA CYS A 167 9.30 -3.91 6.70
C CYS A 167 7.80 -4.13 6.80
N HIS A 168 7.39 -5.02 7.72
CA HIS A 168 6.01 -5.02 8.19
C HIS A 168 5.74 -3.74 8.97
N MET A 169 4.54 -3.17 8.78
CA MET A 169 4.11 -2.00 9.51
C MET A 169 3.99 -2.34 11.01
N PRO A 170 4.61 -1.54 11.90
CA PRO A 170 4.60 -1.82 13.33
C PRO A 170 3.33 -1.30 13.99
N ALA A 171 2.23 -2.03 13.82
CA ALA A 171 0.90 -1.73 14.37
C ALA A 171 0.91 -1.17 15.80
N ASP A 172 1.69 -1.80 16.71
CA ASP A 172 1.77 -1.40 18.11
C ASP A 172 2.44 -0.03 18.30
N ALA A 173 3.38 0.34 17.44
CA ALA A 173 4.09 1.62 17.51
C ALA A 173 3.25 2.82 17.03
N LEU A 174 2.10 2.56 16.39
CA LEU A 174 1.17 3.58 15.90
C LEU A 174 0.10 3.95 16.94
N ARG A 175 0.01 3.21 18.05
CA ARG A 175 -0.97 3.48 19.11
C ARG A 175 -0.49 4.62 20.00
N ALA A 176 -1.43 5.46 20.44
CA ALA A 176 -1.17 6.43 21.50
C ALA A 176 -0.75 5.71 22.79
N ASP A 177 0.09 6.36 23.59
CA ASP A 177 0.42 5.86 24.93
C ASP A 177 -0.85 5.75 25.80
N GLU A 178 -0.98 4.66 26.54
CA GLU A 178 -2.13 4.40 27.42
C GLU A 178 -2.30 5.50 28.51
N GLU A 179 -1.26 6.26 28.83
CA GLU A 179 -1.31 7.36 29.81
C GLU A 179 -1.93 8.66 29.25
N ALA A 180 -2.06 8.79 27.93
CA ALA A 180 -2.66 9.97 27.29
C ALA A 180 -4.19 9.86 27.11
N SER A 181 -4.80 8.71 27.41
CA SER A 181 -6.26 8.61 27.46
C SER A 181 -6.75 9.15 28.81
N GLU A 182 -7.20 10.41 28.83
CA GLU A 182 -7.99 10.93 29.96
C GLU A 182 -9.16 9.96 30.23
N LYS A 183 -9.30 9.55 31.49
CA LYS A 183 -10.37 8.63 31.93
C LYS A 183 -11.74 9.18 31.51
N PRO A 184 -12.61 8.40 30.84
CA PRO A 184 -14.01 8.77 30.75
C PRO A 184 -14.64 8.70 32.15
N ASP A 185 -15.47 9.69 32.44
CA ASP A 185 -16.30 9.80 33.65
C ASP A 185 -17.10 8.50 33.89
N ASP A 186 -17.03 7.98 35.12
CA ASP A 186 -17.70 6.76 35.57
C ASP A 186 -19.22 6.98 35.62
N SER A 187 -19.92 6.87 34.48
CA SER A 187 -21.33 6.50 34.49
C SER A 187 -21.83 5.88 33.18
N LEU A 188 -22.23 4.60 33.32
CA LEU A 188 -23.22 3.84 32.54
C LEU A 188 -22.76 3.12 31.25
N ASP A 189 -23.01 1.81 31.29
CA ASP A 189 -22.98 0.76 30.26
C ASP A 189 -21.63 0.31 29.66
N ALA A 190 -21.08 -0.70 30.34
CA ALA A 190 -20.07 -1.62 29.81
C ALA A 190 -20.67 -2.58 28.76
N SER A 191 -21.11 -2.03 27.63
CA SER A 191 -21.20 -2.75 26.34
C SER A 191 -21.47 -1.72 25.24
N ALA A 192 -20.49 -1.54 24.35
CA ALA A 192 -20.38 -0.49 23.32
C ALA A 192 -19.73 0.82 23.81
N GLY A 193 -18.70 1.27 23.08
CA GLY A 193 -18.07 2.58 23.31
C GLY A 193 -16.73 2.54 24.06
N GLY A 194 -15.73 1.83 23.52
CA GLY A 194 -14.33 2.11 23.87
C GLY A 194 -13.79 3.18 22.92
N SER A 195 -13.15 4.22 23.45
CA SER A 195 -12.58 5.37 22.72
C SER A 195 -11.99 5.00 21.35
N ALA A 196 -12.23 5.83 20.34
CA ALA A 196 -11.76 5.72 18.95
C ALA A 196 -10.23 5.66 18.80
N GLY A 197 -9.62 4.59 19.32
CA GLY A 197 -8.21 4.27 19.15
C GLY A 197 -8.02 3.67 17.77
N PHE A 198 -7.22 4.33 16.93
CA PHE A 198 -6.82 3.85 15.61
C PHE A 198 -6.15 2.46 15.74
N ARG A 199 -6.87 1.38 15.41
CA ARG A 199 -6.36 0.01 15.48
C ARG A 199 -5.91 -0.40 14.07
N CYS A 200 -4.67 -0.09 13.74
CA CYS A 200 -4.09 -0.47 12.44
C CYS A 200 -3.35 -1.80 12.57
N ASP A 201 -3.93 -2.90 12.07
CA ASP A 201 -3.29 -4.21 12.07
C ASP A 201 -2.28 -4.37 10.90
N ALA A 202 -1.17 -5.06 11.12
CA ALA A 202 -0.14 -5.27 10.09
C ALA A 202 -0.61 -6.17 8.93
N PHE A 203 -1.69 -6.93 9.14
CA PHE A 203 -2.29 -7.82 8.16
C PHE A 203 -3.82 -7.75 8.24
N VAL A 204 -4.46 -7.76 7.08
CA VAL A 204 -5.92 -7.81 6.96
C VAL A 204 -6.29 -8.85 5.91
N ALA A 205 -7.32 -9.65 6.17
CA ALA A 205 -7.79 -10.61 5.18
C ALA A 205 -9.30 -10.49 5.02
N ASN A 206 -9.74 -10.35 3.77
CA ASN A 206 -11.12 -10.09 3.38
C ASN A 206 -11.63 -11.18 2.44
N ALA A 207 -12.89 -11.56 2.59
CA ALA A 207 -13.58 -12.50 1.71
C ALA A 207 -14.91 -11.92 1.24
N ALA A 208 -14.84 -10.95 0.32
CA ALA A 208 -16.00 -10.19 -0.15
C ALA A 208 -16.98 -11.08 -0.92
N VAL A 209 -18.26 -11.04 -0.57
CA VAL A 209 -19.33 -11.75 -1.27
C VAL A 209 -20.35 -10.79 -1.86
N HIS A 210 -21.16 -11.29 -2.80
CA HIS A 210 -22.25 -10.50 -3.36
C HIS A 210 -23.19 -9.97 -2.26
N GLY A 211 -23.42 -8.65 -2.28
CA GLY A 211 -24.28 -7.95 -1.32
C GLY A 211 -23.55 -7.36 -0.12
N ASP A 212 -22.25 -7.59 0.03
CA ASP A 212 -21.43 -6.85 0.99
C ASP A 212 -21.31 -5.37 0.58
N GLU A 213 -21.14 -4.49 1.56
CA GLU A 213 -20.90 -3.07 1.36
C GLU A 213 -19.57 -2.70 1.99
N TYR A 214 -18.65 -2.17 1.19
CA TYR A 214 -17.37 -1.63 1.65
C TYR A 214 -17.33 -0.13 1.40
N ARG A 215 -16.84 0.60 2.39
CA ARG A 215 -16.77 2.06 2.37
C ARG A 215 -15.41 2.53 1.92
N TRP A 216 -15.41 3.76 1.41
CA TRP A 216 -14.18 4.46 1.07
C TRP A 216 -13.41 4.77 2.34
N HIS A 217 -12.15 4.35 2.39
CA HIS A 217 -11.26 4.59 3.51
C HIS A 217 -9.81 4.73 3.02
N VAL A 218 -8.94 5.09 3.96
CA VAL A 218 -7.48 5.01 3.82
C VAL A 218 -6.97 3.98 4.82
N ASP A 219 -5.85 3.33 4.51
CA ASP A 219 -5.30 2.28 5.36
C ASP A 219 -4.53 2.83 6.56
N ALA A 220 -3.76 3.90 6.31
CA ALA A 220 -3.04 4.68 7.30
C ALA A 220 -2.57 6.00 6.67
N ASP A 221 -2.51 7.05 7.47
CA ASP A 221 -1.94 8.33 7.09
C ASP A 221 -0.98 8.77 8.21
N PRO A 222 0.33 8.85 7.93
CA PRO A 222 1.31 9.23 8.94
C PRO A 222 1.12 10.65 9.51
N SER A 223 0.42 11.53 8.79
CA SER A 223 0.09 12.87 9.28
C SER A 223 -1.09 12.90 10.24
N SER A 224 -1.78 11.77 10.38
CA SER A 224 -2.94 11.61 11.26
C SER A 224 -2.62 10.77 12.51
N PHE A 225 -1.37 10.34 12.71
CA PHE A 225 -1.00 9.54 13.88
C PHE A 225 -0.89 10.39 15.15
N PRO A 226 -1.25 9.83 16.34
CA PRO A 226 -1.15 10.57 17.59
C PRO A 226 0.28 11.03 17.89
N ASP A 227 0.46 12.28 18.33
CA ASP A 227 1.77 12.83 18.74
C ASP A 227 2.46 11.99 19.83
N SER A 228 1.67 11.31 20.66
CA SER A 228 2.15 10.46 21.74
C SER A 228 2.59 9.08 21.28
N CYS A 229 2.32 8.64 20.05
CA CYS A 229 2.73 7.29 19.63
C CYS A 229 4.26 7.21 19.42
N ALA A 230 4.82 6.01 19.56
CA ALA A 230 6.25 5.77 19.37
C ALA A 230 6.73 6.14 17.96
N TRP A 231 5.86 5.98 16.96
CA TRP A 231 6.15 6.33 15.57
C TRP A 231 6.40 7.83 15.38
N THR A 232 5.44 8.68 15.78
CA THR A 232 5.53 10.13 15.64
C THR A 232 6.71 10.70 16.42
N ARG A 233 7.04 10.13 17.60
CA ARG A 233 8.25 10.53 18.35
C ARG A 233 9.55 10.21 17.61
N THR A 234 9.59 9.10 16.89
CA THR A 234 10.81 8.61 16.22
C THR A 234 11.01 9.28 14.87
N TYR A 235 9.94 9.41 14.08
CA TYR A 235 10.01 9.87 12.70
C TYR A 235 9.40 11.27 12.48
N GLY A 236 8.76 11.85 13.50
CA GLY A 236 8.01 13.10 13.41
C GLY A 236 6.65 12.91 12.73
N ASP A 237 5.90 14.01 12.70
CA ASP A 237 4.75 14.20 11.82
C ASP A 237 5.24 14.48 10.39
N TYR A 238 4.65 13.81 9.40
CA TYR A 238 4.96 14.00 7.98
C TYR A 238 3.84 13.45 7.08
N VAL A 239 3.76 13.98 5.87
CA VAL A 239 2.84 13.48 4.83
C VAL A 239 3.49 12.32 4.09
N ASN A 240 2.75 11.25 3.83
CA ASN A 240 3.28 10.05 3.17
C ASN A 240 3.99 10.38 1.84
N GLY A 241 5.09 9.70 1.56
CA GLY A 241 5.94 10.00 0.41
C GLY A 241 6.82 11.25 0.56
N GLU A 242 6.93 11.81 1.77
CA GLU A 242 7.93 12.83 2.07
C GLU A 242 9.36 12.30 1.84
N PRO A 243 10.22 13.04 1.10
CA PRO A 243 11.60 12.62 0.86
C PRO A 243 12.37 12.35 2.15
N GLY A 244 13.03 11.20 2.22
CA GLY A 244 13.84 10.79 3.36
C GLY A 244 13.04 10.28 4.57
N LYS A 245 11.70 10.31 4.52
CA LYS A 245 10.83 9.68 5.52
C LYS A 245 10.45 8.26 5.10
N PRO A 246 10.07 7.39 6.05
CA PRO A 246 9.51 6.09 5.71
C PRO A 246 8.24 6.23 4.86
N LEU A 247 8.01 5.32 3.92
CA LEU A 247 6.83 5.31 3.06
C LEU A 247 5.87 4.20 3.50
N PHE A 248 4.64 4.54 3.84
CA PHE A 248 3.60 3.57 4.17
C PHE A 248 2.98 3.00 2.90
N VAL A 249 3.04 1.67 2.75
CA VAL A 249 2.59 0.94 1.56
C VAL A 249 1.71 -0.23 1.96
N SER A 250 0.58 -0.41 1.29
CA SER A 250 -0.20 -1.65 1.38
C SER A 250 0.04 -2.54 0.17
N ALA A 251 0.23 -3.84 0.40
CA ALA A 251 0.29 -4.86 -0.64
C ALA A 251 -0.94 -5.78 -0.57
N VAL A 252 -1.87 -5.64 -1.52
CA VAL A 252 -3.06 -6.49 -1.64
C VAL A 252 -2.75 -7.67 -2.55
N VAL A 253 -2.81 -8.90 -2.03
CA VAL A 253 -2.66 -10.14 -2.79
C VAL A 253 -4.03 -10.74 -3.05
N TYR A 254 -4.43 -10.88 -4.32
CA TYR A 254 -5.67 -11.55 -4.70
C TYR A 254 -5.47 -13.08 -4.71
N ALA A 255 -6.18 -13.77 -3.82
CA ALA A 255 -5.87 -15.15 -3.45
C ALA A 255 -6.77 -16.20 -4.11
N ASN A 256 -7.86 -15.84 -4.81
CA ASN A 256 -8.70 -16.81 -5.53
C ASN A 256 -7.89 -17.69 -6.49
N SER A 257 -8.32 -18.93 -6.74
CA SER A 257 -7.64 -19.78 -7.73
C SER A 257 -8.03 -19.46 -9.17
N VAL A 258 -9.26 -18.98 -9.35
CA VAL A 258 -9.84 -18.52 -10.61
C VAL A 258 -10.67 -17.27 -10.32
N TRP A 259 -10.62 -16.30 -11.23
CA TRP A 259 -11.55 -15.17 -11.22
C TRP A 259 -11.92 -14.78 -12.65
N ASP A 260 -13.22 -14.72 -12.94
CA ASP A 260 -13.72 -14.20 -14.22
C ASP A 260 -13.81 -12.67 -14.13
N GLU A 261 -12.77 -12.01 -14.63
CA GLU A 261 -12.64 -10.54 -14.60
C GLU A 261 -13.75 -9.83 -15.39
N ASP A 262 -14.38 -10.50 -16.37
CA ASP A 262 -15.39 -9.90 -17.23
C ASP A 262 -16.81 -10.00 -16.65
N ALA A 263 -17.04 -10.93 -15.72
CA ALA A 263 -18.38 -11.23 -15.22
C ALA A 263 -18.55 -11.03 -13.70
N TRP A 264 -17.53 -11.32 -12.90
CA TRP A 264 -17.72 -11.50 -11.45
C TRP A 264 -17.53 -10.22 -10.64
N GLY A 265 -17.01 -9.13 -11.22
CA GLY A 265 -16.73 -7.88 -10.50
C GLY A 265 -15.67 -8.08 -9.41
N GLY A 266 -15.83 -7.43 -8.25
CA GLY A 266 -14.93 -7.63 -7.10
C GLY A 266 -13.64 -6.79 -7.16
N GLU A 267 -13.65 -5.72 -7.95
CA GLU A 267 -12.53 -4.82 -8.17
C GLU A 267 -12.16 -4.05 -6.89
N THR A 268 -10.87 -3.70 -6.78
CA THR A 268 -10.45 -2.67 -5.83
C THR A 268 -10.48 -1.32 -6.53
N HIS A 269 -11.26 -0.38 -5.98
CA HIS A 269 -11.44 0.96 -6.52
C HIS A 269 -10.53 1.95 -5.78
N PHE A 270 -9.96 2.89 -6.52
CA PHE A 270 -9.13 3.98 -6.02
C PHE A 270 -9.76 5.31 -6.47
N MET A 271 -9.79 6.30 -5.59
CA MET A 271 -10.46 7.57 -5.86
C MET A 271 -9.56 8.75 -5.51
N ASP A 272 -9.54 9.70 -6.44
CA ASP A 272 -9.09 11.05 -6.18
C ASP A 272 -10.23 11.85 -5.56
N VAL A 273 -10.21 12.04 -4.24
CA VAL A 273 -11.37 12.60 -3.50
C VAL A 273 -11.69 14.01 -3.98
N GLY A 274 -10.66 14.83 -4.23
CA GLY A 274 -10.83 16.23 -4.64
C GLY A 274 -11.46 16.41 -6.02
N SER A 275 -11.31 15.43 -6.92
CA SER A 275 -11.87 15.50 -8.27
C SER A 275 -13.01 14.52 -8.56
N GLY A 276 -13.23 13.52 -7.70
CA GLY A 276 -14.17 12.43 -7.91
C GLY A 276 -13.78 11.47 -9.05
N VAL A 277 -12.55 11.56 -9.57
CA VAL A 277 -12.02 10.69 -10.63
C VAL A 277 -11.36 9.48 -9.98
N GLY A 278 -11.54 8.28 -10.55
CA GLY A 278 -10.96 7.07 -9.99
C GLY A 278 -10.44 6.09 -11.03
N ALA A 279 -9.81 5.03 -10.51
CA ALA A 279 -9.35 3.86 -11.26
C ALA A 279 -9.76 2.59 -10.51
N LEU A 280 -9.71 1.44 -11.18
CA LEU A 280 -10.00 0.15 -10.56
C LEU A 280 -8.99 -0.92 -10.99
N VAL A 281 -8.87 -1.96 -10.16
CA VAL A 281 -8.06 -3.14 -10.45
C VAL A 281 -8.90 -4.39 -10.25
N CYS A 282 -9.00 -5.21 -11.31
CA CYS A 282 -9.68 -6.50 -11.26
C CYS A 282 -8.87 -7.54 -10.47
N PRO A 283 -9.53 -8.40 -9.65
CA PRO A 283 -8.88 -9.28 -8.69
C PRO A 283 -8.36 -10.58 -9.32
N ARG A 284 -7.42 -10.47 -10.26
CA ARG A 284 -6.79 -11.62 -10.92
C ARG A 284 -6.01 -12.49 -9.91
N PRO A 285 -6.13 -13.83 -9.94
CA PRO A 285 -5.31 -14.74 -9.14
C PRO A 285 -3.81 -14.42 -9.16
N GLY A 286 -3.24 -14.13 -8.00
CA GLY A 286 -1.81 -13.83 -7.86
C GLY A 286 -1.39 -12.42 -8.31
N ARG A 287 -2.33 -11.56 -8.72
CA ARG A 287 -2.04 -10.13 -8.87
C ARG A 287 -1.77 -9.53 -7.49
N VAL A 288 -0.78 -8.66 -7.44
CA VAL A 288 -0.43 -7.88 -6.24
C VAL A 288 -0.64 -6.40 -6.55
N VAL A 289 -1.41 -5.70 -5.73
CA VAL A 289 -1.52 -4.24 -5.80
C VAL A 289 -0.66 -3.64 -4.70
N LEU A 290 0.28 -2.79 -5.08
CA LEU A 290 0.99 -1.91 -4.17
C LEU A 290 0.32 -0.53 -4.22
N MET A 291 0.02 0.04 -3.07
CA MET A 291 -0.56 1.39 -2.97
C MET A 291 0.03 2.14 -1.79
N ASP A 292 0.18 3.45 -1.93
CA ASP A 292 0.44 4.31 -0.77
C ASP A 292 -0.78 4.20 0.17
N GLN A 293 -0.57 4.05 1.49
CA GLN A 293 -1.66 3.72 2.42
C GLN A 293 -2.67 4.84 2.64
N ASP A 294 -2.32 6.06 2.27
CA ASP A 294 -3.16 7.26 2.27
C ASP A 294 -3.98 7.43 0.98
N VAL A 295 -3.92 6.47 0.05
CA VAL A 295 -4.84 6.44 -1.10
C VAL A 295 -6.24 6.05 -0.62
N THR A 296 -7.23 6.89 -0.93
CA THR A 296 -8.64 6.54 -0.72
C THR A 296 -9.07 5.41 -1.65
N HIS A 297 -9.53 4.32 -1.06
CA HIS A 297 -9.89 3.11 -1.79
C HIS A 297 -11.07 2.39 -1.14
N ARG A 298 -11.64 1.44 -1.89
CA ARG A 298 -12.63 0.47 -1.39
C ARG A 298 -12.65 -0.79 -2.23
N VAL A 299 -13.31 -1.83 -1.73
CA VAL A 299 -13.60 -3.05 -2.49
C VAL A 299 -15.02 -2.97 -3.06
N SER A 300 -15.22 -3.33 -4.34
CA SER A 300 -16.57 -3.60 -4.83
C SER A 300 -16.95 -5.05 -4.46
N PRO A 301 -18.20 -5.32 -4.04
CA PRO A 301 -18.63 -6.70 -3.86
C PRO A 301 -18.70 -7.42 -5.22
N PRO A 302 -18.46 -8.75 -5.26
CA PRO A 302 -18.72 -9.53 -6.46
C PRO A 302 -20.18 -9.39 -6.94
N THR A 303 -20.39 -9.55 -8.25
CA THR A 303 -21.73 -9.54 -8.83
C THR A 303 -22.47 -10.86 -8.57
N ARG A 304 -23.77 -10.92 -8.87
CA ARG A 304 -24.53 -12.18 -8.83
C ARG A 304 -23.96 -13.26 -9.74
N ALA A 305 -23.26 -12.88 -10.81
CA ALA A 305 -22.64 -13.84 -11.74
C ALA A 305 -21.52 -14.66 -11.08
N ALA A 306 -20.95 -14.16 -9.98
CA ALA A 306 -20.00 -14.90 -9.16
C ALA A 306 -20.64 -16.11 -8.46
N ASN A 307 -21.97 -16.25 -8.47
CA ASN A 307 -22.72 -17.39 -7.92
C ASN A 307 -22.37 -17.72 -6.46
N GLY A 308 -22.23 -16.68 -5.62
CA GLY A 308 -21.88 -16.84 -4.21
C GLY A 308 -20.39 -17.08 -3.91
N ARG A 309 -19.51 -17.07 -4.92
CA ARG A 309 -18.05 -17.02 -4.73
C ARG A 309 -17.65 -15.81 -3.90
N ALA A 310 -16.76 -16.04 -2.94
CA ALA A 310 -16.06 -14.96 -2.26
C ALA A 310 -14.81 -14.53 -3.04
N ARG A 311 -14.52 -13.23 -3.03
CA ARG A 311 -13.25 -12.65 -3.50
C ARG A 311 -12.29 -12.51 -2.33
N TYR A 312 -11.31 -13.41 -2.28
CA TYR A 312 -10.33 -13.50 -1.19
C TYR A 312 -9.12 -12.60 -1.44
N SER A 313 -8.70 -11.87 -0.41
CA SER A 313 -7.38 -11.24 -0.40
C SER A 313 -6.73 -11.25 0.96
N LEU A 314 -5.41 -11.19 0.93
CA LEU A 314 -4.54 -10.86 2.06
C LEU A 314 -3.87 -9.51 1.78
N VAL A 315 -4.00 -8.57 2.71
CA VAL A 315 -3.35 -7.27 2.68
C VAL A 315 -2.19 -7.30 3.65
N TYR A 316 -1.01 -6.95 3.16
CA TYR A 316 0.17 -6.67 3.97
C TYR A 316 0.25 -5.16 4.15
N LYS A 317 0.18 -4.69 5.39
CA LYS A 317 0.53 -3.31 5.69
C LYS A 317 2.03 -3.24 5.92
N LEU A 318 2.72 -2.45 5.11
CA LEU A 318 4.18 -2.38 5.01
C LEU A 318 4.66 -0.96 5.24
N VAL A 319 5.93 -0.84 5.62
CA VAL A 319 6.65 0.43 5.60
C VAL A 319 7.99 0.25 4.90
N PHE A 320 8.28 1.12 3.94
CA PHE A 320 9.53 1.12 3.18
C PHE A 320 10.43 2.19 3.78
N PHE A 321 11.58 1.80 4.31
CA PHE A 321 12.56 2.72 4.87
C PHE A 321 13.64 3.05 3.83
N PRO A 322 13.89 4.33 3.53
CA PRO A 322 14.89 4.68 2.52
C PRO A 322 16.30 4.31 2.98
N ARG A 323 17.09 3.62 2.13
CA ARG A 323 18.51 3.37 2.41
C ARG A 323 19.33 4.64 2.20
N ALA A 324 20.24 4.92 3.13
CA ALA A 324 21.08 6.13 3.14
C ALA A 324 21.96 6.36 1.89
N LYS A 325 22.09 5.37 0.99
CA LYS A 325 22.90 5.46 -0.24
C LYS A 325 22.10 5.44 -1.55
N GLY A 326 20.75 5.40 -1.51
CA GLY A 326 19.96 5.34 -2.76
C GLY A 326 18.44 5.54 -2.63
N GLY A 327 17.86 5.48 -1.43
CA GLY A 327 16.40 5.41 -1.22
C GLY A 327 15.67 6.74 -1.03
N ALA A 328 16.36 7.78 -0.59
CA ALA A 328 15.88 9.11 -0.89
C ALA A 328 16.34 9.37 -2.31
N ALA A 329 15.44 9.17 -3.29
CA ALA A 329 15.56 9.88 -4.55
C ALA A 329 15.99 11.30 -4.17
N GLY A 330 17.20 11.72 -4.61
CA GLY A 330 17.87 12.89 -4.05
C GLY A 330 16.94 14.11 -4.06
N PRO A 331 17.28 15.23 -3.41
CA PRO A 331 16.43 16.42 -3.42
C PRO A 331 16.00 16.86 -4.84
N ASP A 332 16.75 16.44 -5.87
CA ASP A 332 16.51 16.66 -7.30
C ASP A 332 15.64 15.62 -8.02
N ALA A 333 15.33 14.47 -7.40
CA ALA A 333 14.50 13.46 -8.02
C ALA A 333 13.09 13.99 -8.28
N SER A 334 12.60 13.74 -9.50
CA SER A 334 11.31 14.27 -9.88
C SER A 334 10.21 13.71 -8.97
N LEU A 335 9.14 14.48 -8.81
CA LEU A 335 7.95 14.04 -8.05
C LEU A 335 7.47 12.66 -8.54
N TRP A 336 7.65 12.37 -9.82
CA TRP A 336 7.15 11.17 -10.50
C TRP A 336 8.05 9.94 -10.33
N GLU A 337 9.29 10.12 -9.86
CA GLU A 337 10.28 9.05 -9.66
C GLU A 337 10.37 8.59 -8.20
N ARG A 338 9.53 9.13 -7.32
CA ARG A 338 9.49 8.80 -5.89
C ARG A 338 8.45 7.73 -5.58
N GLY A 339 8.67 6.94 -4.54
CA GLY A 339 7.69 6.01 -3.98
C GLY A 339 7.69 4.62 -4.61
N ILE A 340 6.52 3.99 -4.71
CA ILE A 340 6.37 2.62 -5.19
C ILE A 340 6.45 2.46 -6.71
N ALA A 341 6.34 3.53 -7.49
CA ALA A 341 6.51 3.48 -8.94
C ALA A 341 7.99 3.41 -9.31
N ARG A 342 8.33 2.65 -10.36
CA ARG A 342 9.72 2.44 -10.79
C ARG A 342 9.95 2.96 -12.20
N ALA A 343 11.15 3.47 -12.47
CA ALA A 343 11.47 4.14 -13.72
C ALA A 343 11.35 3.22 -14.94
N GLU A 344 11.70 1.94 -14.81
CA GLU A 344 11.57 0.95 -15.90
C GLU A 344 10.13 0.65 -16.32
N TRP A 345 9.14 1.03 -15.51
CA TRP A 345 7.72 0.86 -15.82
C TRP A 345 7.15 2.05 -16.60
N GLY A 346 7.99 3.05 -16.89
CA GLY A 346 7.58 4.33 -17.44
C GLY A 346 6.96 5.26 -16.39
N PRO A 347 6.73 6.53 -16.77
CA PRO A 347 6.10 7.49 -15.87
C PRO A 347 4.68 7.04 -15.50
N PRO A 348 4.29 7.13 -14.21
CA PRO A 348 2.93 6.84 -13.80
C PRO A 348 1.92 7.71 -14.55
N SER A 349 0.77 7.13 -14.90
CA SER A 349 -0.32 7.87 -15.53
C SER A 349 -1.02 8.75 -14.49
N PRO A 350 -1.01 10.08 -14.61
CA PRO A 350 -1.67 10.95 -13.65
C PRO A 350 -3.17 11.02 -13.95
N ILE A 351 -4.01 10.92 -12.93
CA ILE A 351 -5.46 11.14 -13.03
C ILE A 351 -5.91 12.23 -12.04
N GLY A 352 -7.16 12.68 -12.18
CA GLY A 352 -7.78 13.60 -11.22
C GLY A 352 -6.98 14.88 -10.98
N SER A 353 -6.72 15.20 -9.72
CA SER A 353 -5.90 16.34 -9.32
C SER A 353 -4.43 16.22 -9.76
N ALA A 354 -3.87 15.00 -9.81
CA ALA A 354 -2.51 14.77 -10.27
C ALA A 354 -2.33 15.07 -11.77
N ALA A 355 -3.35 14.83 -12.59
CA ALA A 355 -3.34 15.21 -14.00
C ALA A 355 -3.26 16.74 -14.16
N LYS A 356 -3.99 17.49 -13.32
CA LYS A 356 -3.92 18.96 -13.31
C LYS A 356 -2.53 19.45 -12.91
N LEU A 357 -1.95 18.87 -11.85
CA LEU A 357 -0.59 19.21 -11.41
C LEU A 357 0.44 18.91 -12.51
N ALA A 358 0.37 17.75 -13.15
CA ALA A 358 1.25 17.38 -14.24
C ALA A 358 1.15 18.38 -15.41
N ALA A 359 -0.06 18.83 -15.75
CA ALA A 359 -0.27 19.84 -16.79
C ALA A 359 0.39 21.19 -16.42
N ILE A 360 0.27 21.64 -15.17
CA ILE A 360 0.90 22.88 -14.66
C ILE A 360 2.42 22.77 -14.71
N VAL A 361 2.99 21.68 -14.19
CA VAL A 361 4.44 21.45 -14.20
C VAL A 361 4.98 21.43 -15.63
N ASN A 362 4.30 20.74 -16.54
CA ASN A 362 4.69 20.67 -17.95
C ASN A 362 4.58 22.04 -18.64
N ALA A 363 3.56 22.84 -18.34
CA ALA A 363 3.42 24.20 -18.87
C ALA A 363 4.55 25.11 -18.37
N ALA A 364 4.87 25.07 -17.08
CA ALA A 364 5.97 25.83 -16.50
C ALA A 364 7.33 25.43 -17.09
N ALA A 365 7.57 24.13 -17.30
CA ALA A 365 8.78 23.63 -17.92
C ALA A 365 8.93 24.10 -19.38
N ARG A 366 7.82 24.15 -20.15
CA ARG A 366 7.81 24.69 -21.52
C ARG A 366 8.13 26.19 -21.54
N ALA A 367 7.50 26.98 -20.66
CA ALA A 367 7.74 28.42 -20.55
C ALA A 367 9.21 28.75 -20.27
N ARG A 368 9.85 28.04 -19.32
CA ARG A 368 11.28 28.22 -19.01
C ARG A 368 12.19 27.89 -20.19
N ARG A 369 11.85 26.88 -21.00
CA ARG A 369 12.63 26.52 -22.21
C ARG A 369 12.50 27.58 -23.30
N THR A 370 11.32 28.18 -23.47
CA THR A 370 11.15 29.29 -24.42
C THR A 370 11.91 30.54 -23.99
N GLU A 371 11.92 30.86 -22.69
CA GLU A 371 12.70 31.99 -22.14
C GLU A 371 14.21 31.78 -22.29
N THR A 372 14.73 30.62 -21.90
CA THR A 372 16.17 30.31 -22.07
C THR A 372 16.59 30.19 -23.53
N GLY A 373 15.71 29.72 -24.41
CA GLY A 373 15.92 29.71 -25.85
C GLY A 373 15.92 31.11 -26.50
N ALA A 374 15.11 32.03 -25.98
CA ALA A 374 15.10 33.44 -26.40
C ALA A 374 16.38 34.17 -25.95
N VAL A 375 16.78 34.01 -24.68
CA VAL A 375 18.04 34.61 -24.15
C VAL A 375 19.28 34.10 -24.88
N LYS A 376 19.25 32.86 -25.40
CA LYS A 376 20.36 32.31 -26.18
C LYS A 376 20.43 32.89 -27.59
N ARG A 377 19.30 33.22 -28.22
CA ARG A 377 19.28 33.88 -29.54
C ARG A 377 19.73 35.34 -29.45
N ASP A 378 19.31 36.05 -28.42
CA ASP A 378 19.70 37.46 -28.22
C ASP A 378 21.21 37.62 -27.98
N ARG A 379 21.89 36.57 -27.48
CA ARG A 379 23.35 36.52 -27.30
C ARG A 379 24.14 36.06 -28.54
N GLU A 380 23.47 35.46 -29.53
CA GLU A 380 24.10 35.07 -30.80
C GLU A 380 23.92 36.16 -31.88
N GLU A 381 23.10 37.18 -31.60
CA GLU A 381 22.87 38.36 -32.45
C GLU A 381 23.62 39.63 -32.00
N GLU A 382 24.40 39.58 -30.90
CA GLU A 382 25.43 40.57 -30.52
C GLU A 382 26.83 40.10 -30.93
#